data_AF-A0A496RFW9-F1
#
_entry.id   AF-A0A496RFW9-F1
#
_cell.length_a   1.000
_cell.length_b   1.000
_cell.length_c   1.000
_cell.angle_alpha   90.00
_cell.angle_beta   90.00
_cell.angle_gamma   90.00
#
_symmetry.space_group_name_H-M   'P 1'
#
loop_
_entity.id
_entity.type
_entity.pdbx_description
1 polymer ?
#
loop_
_entity_poly.entity_id
_entity_poly.type
_entity_poly.pdbx_seq_one_letter_code
_entity_poly.pdbx_strand_id
1 'polypeptide(L)'
;MLGVLFLFLFLSLIVEYLRFRYKYLNEKIFQVFSAYLKDTEKRKISSTTVFFSIMILIILLFPKGIALISLAFLIFPDAISALVGSYLGKIRLTKSKTLEGSIAFFITCLLIGVVFKRAGFNFSWLAIFSSSLFASMVELIPYIDDNLSVPLVAGITFKLLS
;
A
#
# COMPACT_ATOMS: atom_id res chain seq x y z
N MET A 1 11.51 15.68 -6.84
CA MET A 1 10.81 14.52 -6.22
C MET A 1 10.42 13.48 -7.25
N LEU A 2 9.56 13.80 -8.25
CA LEU A 2 9.17 12.86 -9.31
C LEU A 2 10.36 12.24 -10.07
N GLY A 3 11.37 13.02 -10.44
CA GLY A 3 12.56 12.49 -11.12
C GLY A 3 13.30 11.40 -10.34
N VAL A 4 13.32 11.47 -9.01
CA VAL A 4 13.93 10.45 -8.15
C VAL A 4 13.09 9.16 -8.18
N LEU A 5 11.76 9.28 -8.12
CA LEU A 5 10.85 8.14 -8.22
C LEU A 5 10.94 7.46 -9.59
N PHE A 6 11.01 8.24 -10.67
CA PHE A 6 11.21 7.70 -12.02
C PHE A 6 12.56 7.01 -12.17
N LEU A 7 13.63 7.53 -11.55
CA LEU A 7 14.93 6.86 -11.52
C LEU A 7 14.84 5.50 -10.81
N PHE A 8 14.22 5.44 -9.63
CA PHE A 8 14.04 4.19 -8.90
C PHE A 8 13.15 3.18 -9.66
N LEU A 9 12.07 3.64 -10.29
CA LEU A 9 11.24 2.80 -11.15
C LEU A 9 12.04 2.27 -12.35
N PHE A 10 12.85 3.12 -12.98
CA PHE A 10 13.67 2.71 -14.11
C PHE A 10 14.71 1.66 -13.70
N LEU A 11 15.39 1.87 -12.57
CA LEU A 11 16.31 0.88 -12.01
C LEU A 11 15.60 -0.42 -11.65
N SER A 12 14.40 -0.35 -11.05
CA SER A 12 13.63 -1.56 -10.70
C SER A 12 13.23 -2.33 -11.96
N LEU A 13 12.81 -1.64 -13.02
CA LEU A 13 12.49 -2.24 -14.32
C LEU A 13 13.71 -2.89 -14.99
N ILE A 14 14.91 -2.30 -14.87
CA ILE A 14 16.15 -2.93 -15.36
C ILE A 14 16.40 -4.24 -14.60
N VAL A 15 16.31 -4.21 -13.27
CA VAL A 15 16.50 -5.41 -12.43
C VAL A 15 15.45 -6.48 -12.77
N GLU A 16 14.20 -6.06 -12.96
CA GLU A 16 13.08 -6.93 -13.36
C GLU A 16 13.35 -7.58 -14.72
N TYR A 17 13.76 -6.79 -15.72
CA TYR A 17 14.12 -7.28 -17.05
C TYR A 17 15.26 -8.29 -17.00
N LEU A 18 16.33 -7.98 -16.26
CA LEU A 18 17.48 -8.88 -16.10
C LEU A 18 17.08 -10.18 -15.38
N ARG A 19 16.23 -10.11 -14.35
CA ARG A 19 15.69 -11.30 -13.66
C ARG A 19 14.90 -12.20 -14.61
N PHE A 20 14.02 -11.63 -15.44
CA PHE A 20 13.26 -12.44 -16.40
C PHE A 20 14.11 -12.96 -17.56
N ARG A 21 15.12 -12.21 -18.00
CA ARG A 21 16.01 -12.60 -19.10
C ARG A 21 17.00 -13.70 -18.69
N TYR A 22 17.56 -13.62 -17.49
CA TYR A 22 18.62 -14.52 -17.01
C TYR A 22 18.14 -15.35 -15.83
N LYS A 23 17.68 -16.58 -16.11
CA LYS A 23 17.20 -17.54 -15.10
C LYS A 23 18.19 -17.76 -13.95
N TYR A 24 19.49 -17.78 -14.25
CA TYR A 24 20.57 -17.89 -13.26
C TYR A 24 20.57 -16.73 -12.24
N LEU A 25 20.37 -15.49 -12.70
CA LEU A 25 20.30 -14.32 -11.82
C LEU A 25 19.03 -14.36 -10.95
N ASN A 26 17.90 -14.78 -11.53
CA ASN A 26 16.65 -14.94 -10.78
C ASN A 26 16.80 -15.98 -9.66
N GLU A 27 17.39 -17.14 -9.97
CA GLU A 27 17.63 -18.20 -8.97
C GLU A 27 18.59 -17.75 -7.87
N LYS A 28 19.68 -17.05 -8.22
CA LYS A 28 20.66 -16.55 -7.24
C LYS A 28 20.06 -15.48 -6.31
N ILE A 29 19.27 -14.56 -6.85
CA ILE A 29 18.53 -13.56 -6.05
C ILE A 29 17.55 -14.26 -5.11
N PHE A 30 16.78 -15.24 -5.60
CA PHE A 30 15.86 -15.99 -4.75
C PHE A 30 16.56 -16.85 -3.70
N GLN A 31 17.76 -17.36 -3.96
CA GLN A 31 18.53 -18.09 -2.96
C GLN A 31 18.99 -17.19 -1.82
N VAL A 32 19.52 -16.00 -2.16
CA VAL A 32 19.99 -15.01 -1.17
C VAL A 32 18.83 -14.42 -0.37
N PHE A 33 17.70 -14.14 -1.02
CA PHE A 33 16.51 -13.53 -0.40
C PHE A 33 15.40 -14.54 -0.14
N SER A 34 15.71 -15.83 -0.04
CA SER A 34 14.74 -16.91 0.16
C SER A 34 13.90 -16.74 1.44
N ALA A 35 14.46 -16.08 2.46
CA ALA A 35 13.76 -15.73 3.69
C ALA A 35 12.66 -14.66 3.51
N TYR A 36 12.71 -13.88 2.42
CA TYR A 36 11.83 -12.72 2.20
C TYR A 36 10.95 -12.85 0.95
N LEU A 37 11.39 -13.60 -0.07
CA LEU A 37 10.67 -13.75 -1.34
C LEU A 37 9.92 -15.09 -1.41
N LYS A 38 8.61 -15.04 -1.65
CA LYS A 38 7.79 -16.26 -1.86
C LYS A 38 8.12 -16.88 -3.22
N ASP A 39 8.16 -18.21 -3.32
CA ASP A 39 8.44 -18.91 -4.58
C ASP A 39 7.52 -18.50 -5.75
N THR A 40 6.31 -18.02 -5.44
CA THR A 40 5.35 -17.49 -6.43
C THR A 40 5.77 -16.14 -7.05
N GLU A 41 6.73 -15.42 -6.47
CA GLU A 41 7.27 -14.17 -7.00
C GLU A 41 8.38 -14.37 -8.05
N LYS A 42 8.87 -15.61 -8.24
CA LYS A 42 9.91 -15.92 -9.26
C LYS A 42 9.48 -15.56 -10.68
N ARG A 43 8.17 -15.53 -10.94
CA ARG A 43 7.58 -15.28 -12.26
C ARG A 43 6.64 -14.06 -12.29
N LYS A 44 6.55 -13.29 -11.21
CA LYS A 44 5.70 -12.10 -11.12
C LYS A 44 6.56 -10.85 -11.08
N ILE A 45 5.97 -9.73 -11.53
CA ILE A 45 6.55 -8.40 -11.34
C ILE A 45 6.79 -8.20 -9.85
N SER A 46 7.95 -7.67 -9.49
CA SER A 46 8.33 -7.43 -8.11
C SER A 46 7.40 -6.40 -7.45
N SER A 47 7.08 -6.65 -6.19
CA SER A 47 6.29 -5.73 -5.36
C SER A 47 6.91 -4.32 -5.31
N THR A 48 8.24 -4.21 -5.46
CA THR A 48 8.96 -2.93 -5.56
C THR A 48 8.61 -2.15 -6.83
N THR A 49 8.59 -2.78 -8.00
CA THR A 49 8.20 -2.13 -9.25
C THR A 49 6.74 -1.69 -9.21
N VAL A 50 5.85 -2.53 -8.66
CA VAL A 50 4.43 -2.20 -8.47
C VAL A 50 4.27 -1.01 -7.53
N PHE A 51 4.98 -1.01 -6.40
CA PHE A 51 4.97 0.07 -5.42
C PHE A 51 5.39 1.43 -6.01
N PHE A 52 6.53 1.50 -6.71
CA PHE A 52 6.95 2.76 -7.34
C PHE A 52 5.98 3.25 -8.41
N SER A 53 5.38 2.32 -9.18
CA SER A 53 4.36 2.65 -10.17
C SER A 53 3.14 3.29 -9.53
N ILE A 54 2.64 2.72 -8.42
CA ILE A 54 1.50 3.25 -7.66
C ILE A 54 1.86 4.60 -7.05
N MET A 55 3.06 4.77 -6.48
CA MET A 55 3.49 6.05 -5.93
C MET A 55 3.44 7.17 -6.97
N ILE A 56 3.98 6.91 -8.17
CA ILE A 56 3.96 7.86 -9.27
C ILE A 56 2.52 8.15 -9.67
N LEU A 57 1.68 7.13 -9.82
CA LEU A 57 0.27 7.29 -10.16
C LEU A 57 -0.47 8.20 -9.17
N ILE A 58 -0.35 7.94 -7.86
CA ILE A 58 -1.00 8.73 -6.81
C ILE A 58 -0.51 10.18 -6.79
N ILE A 59 0.79 10.41 -6.97
CA ILE A 59 1.36 11.76 -7.02
C ILE A 59 0.90 12.53 -8.26
N LEU A 60 0.66 11.85 -9.38
CA LEU A 60 0.15 12.49 -10.60
C LEU A 60 -1.36 12.78 -10.53
N LEU A 61 -2.13 11.94 -9.84
CA LEU A 61 -3.59 12.06 -9.77
C LEU A 61 -4.10 13.07 -8.74
N PHE A 62 -3.34 13.29 -7.66
CA PHE A 62 -3.82 14.05 -6.50
C PHE A 62 -2.91 15.23 -6.13
N PRO A 63 -3.49 16.33 -5.57
CA PRO A 63 -2.72 17.41 -4.98
C PRO A 63 -1.78 16.91 -3.88
N LYS A 64 -0.65 17.59 -3.68
CA LYS A 64 0.44 17.18 -2.78
C LYS A 64 -0.03 16.66 -1.42
N GLY A 65 -0.95 17.36 -0.74
CA GLY A 65 -1.45 16.94 0.57
C GLY A 65 -2.23 15.62 0.52
N ILE A 66 -3.12 15.48 -0.45
CA ILE A 66 -3.94 14.27 -0.65
C ILE A 66 -3.04 13.10 -1.08
N ALA A 67 -2.09 13.33 -1.98
CA ALA A 67 -1.14 12.31 -2.39
C ALA A 67 -0.33 11.77 -1.20
N LEU A 68 0.14 12.64 -0.31
CA LEU A 68 0.92 12.23 0.86
C LEU A 68 0.11 11.34 1.83
N ILE A 69 -1.13 11.72 2.14
CA ILE A 69 -1.98 10.91 3.05
C ILE A 69 -2.43 9.60 2.39
N SER A 70 -2.73 9.60 1.10
CA SER A 70 -3.02 8.36 0.34
C SER A 70 -1.84 7.40 0.37
N LEU A 71 -0.61 7.90 0.19
CA LEU A 71 0.58 7.06 0.28
C LEU A 71 0.87 6.60 1.71
N ALA A 72 0.51 7.38 2.73
CA ALA A 72 0.58 6.91 4.10
C ALA A 72 -0.42 5.76 4.36
N PHE A 73 -1.62 5.83 3.77
CA PHE A 73 -2.62 4.77 3.84
C PHE A 73 -2.19 3.48 3.11
N LEU A 74 -1.31 3.59 2.12
CA LEU A 74 -0.70 2.44 1.44
C LEU A 74 0.32 1.71 2.31
N ILE A 75 1.10 2.42 3.13
CA ILE A 75 2.32 1.86 3.74
C ILE A 75 2.09 1.27 5.13
N PHE A 76 1.41 2.02 6.01
CA PHE A 76 1.36 1.67 7.44
C PHE A 76 0.20 0.73 7.82
N PRO A 77 -1.04 0.95 7.35
CA PRO A 77 -2.20 0.16 7.78
C PRO A 77 -2.06 -1.33 7.53
N ASP A 78 -1.51 -1.76 6.39
CA ASP A 78 -1.33 -3.18 6.08
C ASP A 78 -0.33 -3.87 7.02
N ALA A 79 0.77 -3.22 7.35
CA ALA A 79 1.76 -3.77 8.27
C ALA A 79 1.16 -3.97 9.68
N ILE A 80 0.39 -2.98 10.14
CA ILE A 80 -0.26 -3.04 11.46
C ILE A 80 -1.41 -4.06 11.45
N SER A 81 -2.21 -4.10 10.38
CA SER A 81 -3.28 -5.09 10.18
C SER A 81 -2.73 -6.52 10.21
N ALA A 82 -1.64 -6.78 9.49
CA ALA A 82 -0.99 -8.09 9.48
C ALA A 82 -0.40 -8.45 10.84
N LEU A 83 0.26 -7.50 11.52
CA LEU A 83 0.79 -7.70 12.86
C LEU A 83 -0.34 -8.06 13.83
N VAL A 84 -1.35 -7.20 13.96
CA VAL A 84 -2.48 -7.41 14.88
C VAL A 84 -3.26 -8.67 14.52
N GLY A 85 -3.52 -8.91 13.23
CA GLY A 85 -4.21 -10.09 12.76
C GLY A 85 -3.46 -11.39 13.04
N SER A 86 -2.11 -11.36 13.05
CA SER A 86 -1.30 -12.54 13.37
C SER A 86 -1.24 -12.85 14.87
N TYR A 87 -1.20 -11.84 15.75
CA TYR A 87 -1.12 -12.02 17.20
C TYR A 87 -2.48 -12.13 17.91
N LEU A 88 -3.47 -11.35 17.48
CA LEU A 88 -4.76 -11.18 18.15
C LEU A 88 -5.95 -11.67 17.31
N GLY A 89 -5.72 -12.06 16.05
CA GLY A 89 -6.78 -12.45 15.13
C GLY A 89 -7.51 -13.72 15.57
N LYS A 90 -8.77 -13.60 15.99
CA LYS A 90 -9.62 -14.73 16.36
C LYS A 90 -10.70 -14.96 15.32
N ILE A 91 -11.27 -13.88 14.77
CA ILE A 91 -12.38 -13.94 13.82
C ILE A 91 -11.83 -13.77 12.40
N ARG A 92 -11.89 -14.84 11.59
CA ARG A 92 -11.45 -14.78 10.18
C ARG A 92 -12.54 -14.18 9.29
N LEU A 93 -12.19 -13.16 8.52
CA LEU A 93 -13.07 -12.55 7.51
C LEU A 93 -12.81 -13.13 6.12
N THR A 94 -11.54 -13.37 5.80
CA THR A 94 -11.12 -14.02 4.56
C THR A 94 -10.06 -15.09 4.86
N LYS A 95 -9.50 -15.73 3.83
CA LYS A 95 -8.39 -16.69 4.02
C LYS A 95 -7.16 -16.06 4.67
N SER A 96 -6.94 -14.76 4.47
CA SER A 96 -5.72 -14.05 4.90
C SER A 96 -5.98 -12.86 5.82
N LYS A 97 -7.22 -12.43 6.01
CA LYS A 97 -7.58 -11.26 6.83
C LYS A 97 -8.49 -11.65 8.00
N THR A 98 -8.30 -10.98 9.14
CA THR A 98 -9.09 -11.16 10.37
C THR A 98 -9.83 -9.88 10.71
N LEU A 99 -10.92 -9.98 11.48
CA LEU A 99 -11.69 -8.82 11.92
C LEU A 99 -10.83 -7.87 12.75
N GLU A 100 -10.01 -8.42 13.64
CA GLU A 100 -9.09 -7.65 14.48
C GLU A 100 -8.04 -6.92 13.64
N GLY A 101 -7.53 -7.57 12.59
CA GLY A 101 -6.63 -6.95 11.61
C GLY A 101 -7.28 -5.77 10.90
N SER A 102 -8.50 -5.94 10.37
CA SER A 102 -9.21 -4.86 9.67
C SER A 102 -9.66 -3.73 10.60
N ILE A 103 -9.98 -4.01 11.87
CA ILE A 103 -10.20 -2.96 12.88
C ILE A 103 -8.90 -2.18 13.12
N ALA A 104 -7.76 -2.87 13.24
CA ALA A 104 -6.46 -2.22 13.40
C ALA A 104 -6.08 -1.39 12.16
N PHE A 105 -6.40 -1.87 10.96
CA PHE A 105 -6.26 -1.13 9.71
C PHE A 105 -7.04 0.18 9.75
N PHE A 106 -8.34 0.12 10.06
CA PHE A 106 -9.22 1.28 10.15
C PHE A 106 -8.74 2.30 11.19
N ILE A 107 -8.36 1.84 12.39
CA ILE A 107 -7.84 2.71 13.45
C ILE A 107 -6.52 3.37 13.01
N THR A 108 -5.65 2.63 12.32
CA THR A 108 -4.39 3.18 11.81
C THR A 108 -4.66 4.30 10.79
N CYS A 109 -5.57 4.09 9.84
CA CYS A 109 -5.99 5.11 8.89
C CYS A 109 -6.54 6.37 9.59
N LEU A 110 -7.38 6.20 10.61
CA LEU A 110 -7.90 7.32 11.40
C LEU A 110 -6.77 8.11 12.08
N LEU A 111 -5.83 7.41 12.72
CA LEU A 111 -4.69 8.04 13.40
C LEU A 111 -3.81 8.81 12.41
N ILE A 112 -3.54 8.26 11.23
CA ILE A 112 -2.80 8.95 10.17
C ILE A 112 -3.56 10.23 9.77
N GLY A 113 -4.87 10.15 9.54
CA GLY A 113 -5.67 11.33 9.20
C GLY A 113 -5.64 12.42 10.29
N VAL A 114 -5.72 12.04 11.57
CA VAL A 114 -5.58 12.96 12.71
C VAL A 114 -4.20 13.62 12.73
N VAL A 115 -3.14 12.84 12.51
CA VAL A 115 -1.75 13.35 12.49
C VAL A 115 -1.59 14.37 11.36
N PHE A 116 -2.07 14.07 10.15
CA PHE A 116 -2.02 15.01 9.03
C PHE A 116 -2.81 16.28 9.31
N LYS A 117 -4.02 16.17 9.87
CA LYS A 117 -4.81 17.35 10.27
C LYS A 117 -4.04 18.22 11.27
N ARG A 118 -3.41 17.62 12.29
CA ARG A 118 -2.58 18.33 13.28
C ARG A 118 -1.29 18.91 12.70
N ALA A 119 -0.76 18.31 11.64
CA ALA A 119 0.39 18.82 10.91
C ALA A 119 0.08 20.03 10.00
N GLY A 120 -1.16 20.53 10.01
CA GLY A 120 -1.58 21.73 9.28
C GLY A 120 -2.26 21.46 7.94
N PHE A 121 -2.60 20.21 7.63
CA PHE A 121 -3.42 19.90 6.46
C PHE A 121 -4.91 20.16 6.75
N ASN A 122 -5.58 20.91 5.87
CA ASN A 122 -7.00 21.27 6.02
C ASN A 122 -7.95 20.13 5.61
N PHE A 123 -7.84 18.96 6.26
CA PHE A 123 -8.79 17.87 6.05
C PHE A 123 -9.97 17.96 7.02
N SER A 124 -11.19 17.83 6.50
CA SER A 124 -12.40 17.76 7.32
C SER A 124 -12.43 16.46 8.15
N TRP A 125 -13.12 16.48 9.30
CA TRP A 125 -13.29 15.26 10.11
C TRP A 125 -14.07 14.19 9.36
N LEU A 126 -15.04 14.62 8.54
CA LEU A 126 -15.80 13.76 7.65
C LEU A 126 -14.87 13.07 6.63
N ALA A 127 -13.96 13.81 5.98
CA ALA A 127 -13.01 13.24 5.04
C ALA A 127 -12.11 12.18 5.69
N ILE A 128 -11.61 12.43 6.90
CA ILE A 128 -10.75 11.48 7.63
C ILE A 128 -11.52 10.19 7.94
N PHE A 129 -12.72 10.32 8.50
CA PHE A 129 -13.53 9.17 8.88
C PHE A 129 -13.96 8.36 7.65
N SER A 130 -14.54 9.02 6.64
CA SER A 130 -15.01 8.39 5.41
C SER A 130 -13.86 7.72 4.64
N SER A 131 -12.70 8.37 4.52
CA SER A 131 -11.55 7.78 3.80
C SER A 131 -11.02 6.55 4.53
N SER A 132 -10.95 6.59 5.87
CA SER A 132 -10.54 5.45 6.68
C SER A 132 -11.52 4.28 6.54
N LEU A 133 -12.82 4.58 6.56
CA LEU A 133 -13.88 3.58 6.41
C LEU A 133 -13.80 2.91 5.03
N PHE A 134 -13.84 3.70 3.96
CA PHE A 134 -13.82 3.14 2.61
C PHE A 134 -12.51 2.43 2.28
N ALA A 135 -11.36 2.93 2.76
CA ALA A 135 -10.09 2.22 2.65
C ALA A 135 -10.15 0.84 3.31
N SER A 136 -10.66 0.76 4.55
CA SER A 136 -10.79 -0.53 5.27
C SER A 136 -11.80 -1.49 4.63
N MET A 137 -12.87 -0.98 4.02
CA MET A 137 -13.84 -1.81 3.31
C MET A 137 -13.23 -2.40 2.02
N VAL A 138 -12.44 -1.61 1.30
CA VAL A 138 -11.81 -2.04 0.05
C VAL A 138 -10.66 -3.01 0.31
N GLU A 139 -9.93 -2.83 1.42
CA GLU A 139 -8.91 -3.79 1.90
C GLU A 139 -9.46 -5.20 2.10
N LEU A 140 -10.73 -5.32 2.46
CA LEU A 140 -11.40 -6.61 2.67
C LEU A 140 -11.76 -7.33 1.37
N ILE A 141 -11.65 -6.69 0.21
CA ILE A 141 -12.05 -7.27 -1.07
C ILE A 141 -10.93 -8.20 -1.59
N PRO A 142 -11.11 -9.53 -1.59
CA PRO A 142 -10.00 -10.46 -1.82
C PRO A 142 -9.49 -10.53 -3.27
N TYR A 143 -10.23 -9.98 -4.23
CA TYR A 143 -9.89 -10.04 -5.66
C TYR A 143 -9.28 -8.74 -6.20
N ILE A 144 -9.13 -7.72 -5.37
CA ILE A 144 -8.58 -6.42 -5.74
C ILE A 144 -7.22 -6.25 -5.04
N ASP A 145 -6.24 -5.71 -5.75
CA ASP A 145 -4.93 -5.38 -5.18
C ASP A 145 -5.09 -4.21 -4.20
N ASP A 146 -4.86 -4.46 -2.92
CA ASP A 146 -4.93 -3.49 -1.83
C ASP A 146 -3.94 -2.35 -2.05
N ASN A 147 -2.76 -2.65 -2.58
CA ASN A 147 -1.73 -1.65 -2.86
C ASN A 147 -2.21 -0.60 -3.87
N LEU A 148 -3.05 -0.98 -4.82
CA LEU A 148 -3.60 -0.04 -5.80
C LEU A 148 -4.88 0.62 -5.27
N SER A 149 -5.80 -0.19 -4.75
CA SER A 149 -7.17 0.22 -4.47
C SER A 149 -7.29 1.09 -3.22
N VAL A 150 -6.57 0.78 -2.14
CA VAL A 150 -6.57 1.55 -0.89
C VAL A 150 -6.14 3.01 -1.12
N PRO A 151 -4.94 3.32 -1.66
CA PRO A 151 -4.52 4.71 -1.82
C PRO A 151 -5.36 5.49 -2.83
N LEU A 152 -5.90 4.82 -3.86
CA LEU A 152 -6.81 5.44 -4.82
C LEU A 152 -8.14 5.83 -4.16
N VAL A 153 -8.78 4.90 -3.46
CA VAL A 153 -10.06 5.13 -2.78
C VAL A 153 -9.89 6.21 -1.72
N ALA A 154 -8.84 6.12 -0.90
CA ALA A 154 -8.53 7.16 0.08
C ALA A 154 -8.32 8.52 -0.59
N GLY A 155 -7.56 8.59 -1.69
CA GLY A 155 -7.30 9.83 -2.41
C GLY A 155 -8.55 10.45 -3.02
N ILE A 156 -9.43 9.64 -3.61
CA ILE A 156 -10.72 10.08 -4.15
C ILE A 156 -11.60 10.61 -3.01
N THR A 157 -11.72 9.87 -1.90
CA THR A 157 -12.56 10.29 -0.78
C THR A 157 -12.04 11.57 -0.14
N PHE A 158 -10.73 11.69 0.09
CA PHE A 158 -10.14 12.94 0.57
C PHE A 158 -10.41 14.07 -0.40
N LYS A 159 -10.17 13.89 -1.71
CA LYS A 159 -10.40 14.94 -2.73
C LYS A 159 -11.85 15.42 -2.79
N LEU A 160 -12.83 14.54 -2.54
CA LEU A 160 -14.25 14.89 -2.60
C LEU A 160 -14.77 15.54 -1.32
N LEU A 161 -14.16 15.27 -0.17
CA LEU A 161 -14.67 15.65 1.15
C LEU A 161 -13.76 16.64 1.92
N SER A 162 -12.59 16.97 1.37
CA SER A 162 -11.64 17.95 1.92
C SER A 162 -12.05 19.38 1.62
#